data_AF-A0A929UMD3-F1
#
_entry.id   AF-A0A929UMD3-F1
#
_cell.length_a   1.000
_cell.length_b   1.000
_cell.length_c   1.000
_cell.angle_alpha   90.00
_cell.angle_beta   90.00
_cell.angle_gamma   90.00
#
_symmetry.space_group_name_H-M   'P 1'
#
loop_
_entity.id
_entity.type
_entity.pdbx_description
1 polymer ?
#
loop_
_entity_poly.entity_id
_entity_poly.type
_entity_poly.pdbx_seq_one_letter_code
_entity_poly.pdbx_strand_id
1 'polypeptide(L)'
;LSERALREIYLKGFEIAVRTSSPFAIMTSYNKINGIHAANCYDTCTKVARKEWGFGGLIMTDWTTTHNGPDCTASGCMRAGNDLVMPGCENDHQNMREELASGSLKIEDLKRSVARLVDCVMQSNFCEKG
;
A
#
# COMPACT_ATOMS: atom_id res chain seq x y z
N LEU A 1 -3.36 -17.21 -11.33
CA LEU A 1 -4.19 -17.53 -10.13
C LEU A 1 -5.62 -17.10 -10.44
N SER A 2 -6.61 -17.97 -10.26
CA SER A 2 -8.01 -17.59 -10.50
C SER A 2 -8.47 -16.59 -9.45
N GLU A 3 -9.40 -15.69 -9.83
CA GLU A 3 -9.98 -14.74 -8.88
C GLU A 3 -10.64 -15.48 -7.70
N ARG A 4 -11.37 -16.55 -7.99
CA ARG A 4 -12.01 -17.38 -6.97
C ARG A 4 -11.01 -17.88 -5.92
N ALA A 5 -9.89 -18.47 -6.35
CA ALA A 5 -8.88 -18.98 -5.42
C ALA A 5 -8.22 -17.84 -4.62
N LEU A 6 -7.94 -16.70 -5.27
CA LEU A 6 -7.41 -15.52 -4.60
C LEU A 6 -8.34 -15.03 -3.49
N ARG A 7 -9.65 -14.93 -3.77
CA ARG A 7 -10.67 -14.43 -2.84
C ARG A 7 -10.97 -15.41 -1.71
N GLU A 8 -11.22 -16.67 -2.03
CA GLU A 8 -11.72 -17.67 -1.07
C GLU A 8 -10.63 -18.23 -0.17
N ILE A 9 -9.37 -18.26 -0.62
CA ILE A 9 -8.27 -18.91 0.11
C ILE A 9 -7.28 -17.87 0.64
N TYR A 10 -6.66 -17.09 -0.25
CA TYR A 10 -5.50 -16.26 0.13
C TYR A 10 -5.91 -14.95 0.82
N LEU A 11 -6.98 -14.31 0.34
CA LEU A 11 -7.43 -13.03 0.87
C LEU A 11 -8.40 -13.17 2.04
N LYS A 12 -8.96 -14.37 2.29
CA LYS A 12 -10.02 -14.56 3.27
C LYS A 12 -9.59 -14.22 4.70
N GLY A 13 -8.36 -14.59 5.08
CA GLY A 13 -7.81 -14.25 6.40
C GLY A 13 -7.68 -12.74 6.61
N PHE A 14 -7.22 -12.02 5.59
CA PHE A 14 -7.12 -10.56 5.62
C PHE A 14 -8.50 -9.89 5.67
N GLU A 15 -9.48 -10.40 4.91
CA GLU A 15 -10.86 -9.91 4.96
C GLU A 15 -11.42 -10.00 6.38
N ILE A 16 -11.24 -11.16 7.03
CA ILE A 16 -11.72 -11.37 8.40
C ILE A 16 -11.04 -10.38 9.33
N ALA A 17 -9.70 -10.30 9.33
CA ALA A 17 -8.97 -9.37 10.17
C ALA A 17 -9.44 -7.92 9.99
N VAL A 18 -9.57 -7.45 8.73
CA VAL A 18 -10.05 -6.09 8.44
C VAL A 18 -11.44 -5.85 9.00
N ARG A 19 -12.39 -6.74 8.70
CA ARG A 19 -13.80 -6.56 9.07
C ARG A 19 -14.07 -6.75 10.56
N THR A 20 -13.29 -7.58 11.25
CA THR A 20 -13.56 -7.93 12.66
C THR A 20 -12.74 -7.12 13.66
N SER A 21 -11.54 -6.65 13.30
CA SER A 21 -10.65 -5.97 14.25
C SER A 21 -10.15 -4.61 13.83
N SER A 22 -10.42 -4.14 12.60
CA SER A 22 -9.98 -2.83 12.11
C SER A 22 -8.49 -2.55 12.41
N PRO A 23 -7.56 -3.38 11.90
CA PRO A 23 -6.15 -3.25 12.22
C PRO A 23 -5.60 -1.90 11.74
N PHE A 24 -4.60 -1.37 12.44
CA PHE A 24 -3.97 -0.09 12.06
C PHE A 24 -3.20 -0.19 10.73
N ALA A 25 -2.62 -1.36 10.44
CA ALA A 25 -1.78 -1.53 9.26
C ALA A 25 -1.82 -2.94 8.66
N ILE A 26 -1.52 -3.04 7.37
CA ILE A 26 -1.27 -4.27 6.61
C ILE A 26 0.03 -4.10 5.81
N MET A 27 0.77 -5.20 5.62
CA MET A 27 1.96 -5.25 4.79
C MET A 27 1.70 -6.04 3.50
N THR A 28 2.09 -5.50 2.35
CA THR A 28 2.07 -6.23 1.07
C THR A 28 3.34 -7.07 0.91
N SER A 29 3.23 -8.24 0.31
CA SER A 29 4.37 -9.14 0.04
C SER A 29 5.18 -8.76 -1.20
N TYR A 30 6.35 -9.38 -1.37
CA TYR A 30 7.21 -9.22 -2.56
C TYR A 30 6.60 -9.79 -3.85
N ASN A 31 5.80 -10.85 -3.75
CA ASN A 31 5.43 -11.63 -4.92
C ASN A 31 4.49 -10.88 -5.87
N LYS A 32 4.46 -11.37 -7.11
CA LYS A 32 3.47 -10.94 -8.10
C LYS A 32 2.14 -11.67 -7.89
N ILE A 33 1.04 -10.96 -8.00
CA ILE A 33 -0.32 -11.48 -8.08
C ILE A 33 -0.75 -11.29 -9.54
N ASN A 34 -0.88 -12.40 -10.27
CA ASN A 34 -1.20 -12.38 -11.70
C ASN A 34 -0.30 -11.44 -12.53
N GLY A 35 1.00 -11.43 -12.22
CA GLY A 35 2.01 -10.66 -12.97
C GLY A 35 2.30 -9.26 -12.42
N ILE A 36 1.53 -8.76 -11.46
CA ILE A 36 1.72 -7.42 -10.86
C ILE A 36 2.22 -7.58 -9.42
N HIS A 37 3.27 -6.87 -9.02
CA HIS A 37 3.75 -6.89 -7.63
C HIS A 37 2.63 -6.49 -6.67
N ALA A 38 2.49 -7.20 -5.55
CA ALA A 38 1.40 -6.93 -4.59
C ALA A 38 1.39 -5.47 -4.10
N ALA A 39 2.57 -4.87 -3.91
CA ALA A 39 2.73 -3.47 -3.54
C ALA A 39 2.16 -2.46 -4.57
N ASN A 40 2.21 -2.80 -5.87
CA ASN A 40 1.70 -1.97 -6.98
C ASN A 40 0.33 -2.46 -7.49
N CYS A 41 -0.30 -3.43 -6.83
CA CYS A 41 -1.55 -4.03 -7.28
C CYS A 41 -2.75 -3.21 -6.78
N TYR A 42 -3.29 -2.34 -7.65
CA TYR A 42 -4.48 -1.53 -7.34
C TYR A 42 -5.70 -2.38 -6.98
N ASP A 43 -5.84 -3.55 -7.61
CA ASP A 43 -6.97 -4.43 -7.36
C ASP A 43 -6.97 -4.90 -5.91
N THR A 44 -5.83 -5.38 -5.36
CA THR A 44 -5.78 -5.81 -3.96
C THR A 44 -5.73 -4.65 -2.98
N CYS A 45 -4.88 -3.64 -3.24
CA CYS A 45 -4.65 -2.54 -2.29
C CYS A 45 -5.82 -1.56 -2.22
N THR A 46 -6.49 -1.27 -3.34
CA THR A 46 -7.58 -0.30 -3.38
C THR A 46 -8.94 -0.94 -3.59
N LYS A 47 -9.15 -1.77 -4.63
CA LYS A 47 -10.50 -2.33 -4.86
C LYS A 47 -10.89 -3.25 -3.71
N VAL A 48 -10.08 -4.25 -3.41
CA VAL A 48 -10.39 -5.22 -2.37
C VAL A 48 -10.29 -4.61 -0.98
N ALA A 49 -9.09 -4.22 -0.54
CA ALA A 49 -8.90 -3.82 0.84
C ALA A 49 -9.73 -2.58 1.20
N ARG A 50 -9.68 -1.52 0.39
CA ARG A 50 -10.30 -0.24 0.75
C ARG A 50 -11.76 -0.14 0.32
N LYS A 51 -12.10 -0.48 -0.92
CA LYS A 51 -13.47 -0.30 -1.44
C LYS A 51 -14.41 -1.42 -1.01
N GLU A 52 -13.98 -2.67 -1.03
CA GLU A 52 -14.86 -3.80 -0.69
C GLU A 52 -14.88 -4.13 0.80
N TRP A 53 -13.73 -4.09 1.48
CA TRP A 53 -13.66 -4.39 2.92
C TRP A 53 -13.73 -3.17 3.82
N GLY A 54 -13.57 -1.96 3.28
CA GLY A 54 -13.59 -0.72 4.06
C GLY A 54 -12.33 -0.46 4.88
N PHE A 55 -11.17 -1.02 4.48
CA PHE A 55 -9.92 -0.84 5.21
C PHE A 55 -9.47 0.64 5.22
N GLY A 56 -9.51 1.26 6.39
CA GLY A 56 -9.10 2.64 6.62
C GLY A 56 -7.64 2.83 7.04
N GLY A 57 -6.95 1.74 7.38
CA GLY A 57 -5.58 1.79 7.91
C GLY A 57 -4.49 2.01 6.84
N LEU A 58 -3.26 1.92 7.32
CA LEU A 58 -2.03 2.07 6.54
C LEU A 58 -1.70 0.77 5.79
N ILE A 59 -1.32 0.88 4.51
CA ILE A 59 -0.70 -0.23 3.77
C ILE A 59 0.77 0.11 3.57
N MET A 60 1.68 -0.81 3.92
CA MET A 60 3.12 -0.66 3.70
C MET A 60 3.69 -1.77 2.82
N THR A 61 4.81 -1.50 2.15
CA THR A 61 5.57 -2.53 1.43
C THR A 61 6.32 -3.45 2.39
N ASP A 62 6.61 -4.68 1.97
CA ASP A 62 7.71 -5.44 2.56
C ASP A 62 9.05 -4.73 2.29
N TRP A 63 10.09 -5.09 3.02
CA TRP A 63 11.36 -4.38 3.06
C TRP A 63 12.07 -4.39 1.71
N THR A 64 12.48 -3.25 1.16
CA THR A 64 13.22 -3.14 -0.12
C THR A 64 12.45 -3.61 -1.35
N THR A 65 11.11 -3.70 -1.29
CA THR A 65 10.27 -4.19 -2.40
C THR A 65 10.49 -3.41 -3.71
N THR A 66 10.74 -2.10 -3.62
CA THR A 66 10.96 -1.21 -4.77
C THR A 66 12.41 -1.17 -5.26
N HIS A 67 13.34 -1.88 -4.63
CA HIS A 67 14.76 -1.84 -4.98
C HIS A 67 15.11 -2.79 -6.14
N ASN A 68 14.25 -3.79 -6.41
CA ASN A 68 14.55 -4.88 -7.33
C ASN A 68 13.87 -4.68 -8.70
N GLY A 69 14.43 -3.76 -9.49
CA GLY A 69 14.06 -3.56 -10.89
C GLY A 69 12.87 -2.60 -11.12
N PRO A 70 12.53 -2.33 -12.40
CA PRO A 70 11.57 -1.29 -12.76
C PRO A 70 10.10 -1.69 -12.53
N ASP A 71 9.83 -2.96 -12.26
CA ASP A 71 8.48 -3.53 -12.20
C ASP A 71 7.69 -3.11 -10.94
N CYS A 72 8.36 -2.56 -9.92
CA CYS A 72 7.75 -2.12 -8.68
C CYS A 72 8.35 -0.77 -8.26
N THR A 73 7.61 0.30 -8.51
CA THR A 73 8.05 1.67 -8.21
C THR A 73 7.28 2.28 -7.04
N ALA A 74 7.92 3.21 -6.32
CA ALA A 74 7.29 3.97 -5.23
C ALA A 74 6.05 4.76 -5.70
N SER A 75 6.14 5.45 -6.85
CA SER A 75 4.97 6.12 -7.44
C SER A 75 3.82 5.14 -7.75
N GLY A 76 4.14 3.94 -8.22
CA GLY A 76 3.15 2.90 -8.48
C GLY A 76 2.54 2.32 -7.20
N CYS A 77 3.29 2.24 -6.09
CA CYS A 77 2.75 1.92 -4.77
C CYS A 77 1.68 2.95 -4.37
N MET A 78 1.99 4.25 -4.46
CA MET A 78 1.05 5.32 -4.11
C MET A 78 -0.22 5.27 -4.96
N ARG A 79 -0.09 5.06 -6.28
CA ARG A 79 -1.24 4.89 -7.18
C ARG A 79 -2.09 3.67 -6.83
N ALA A 80 -1.45 2.56 -6.44
CA ALA A 80 -2.13 1.34 -6.04
C ALA A 80 -2.86 1.49 -4.70
N GLY A 81 -2.45 2.44 -3.87
CA GLY A 81 -2.95 2.66 -2.51
C GLY A 81 -2.12 1.96 -1.45
N ASN A 82 -0.87 1.60 -1.75
CA ASN A 82 0.16 1.28 -0.77
C ASN A 82 0.83 2.60 -0.33
N ASP A 83 0.70 2.93 0.94
CA ASP A 83 0.93 4.28 1.45
C ASP A 83 2.38 4.51 1.90
N LEU A 84 3.10 3.45 2.25
CA LEU A 84 4.44 3.55 2.86
C LEU A 84 5.42 2.56 2.24
N VAL A 85 6.43 3.09 1.57
CA VAL A 85 7.57 2.31 1.07
C VAL A 85 8.56 2.08 2.20
N MET A 86 8.95 0.83 2.41
CA MET A 86 9.86 0.43 3.48
C MET A 86 11.16 -0.15 2.92
N PRO A 87 12.35 0.27 3.41
CA PRO A 87 12.58 1.43 4.27
C PRO A 87 12.55 2.78 3.51
N GLY A 88 12.39 2.73 2.17
CA GLY A 88 12.58 3.86 1.28
C GLY A 88 14.07 4.09 0.93
N CYS A 89 14.33 4.59 -0.27
CA CYS A 89 15.67 4.97 -0.74
C CYS A 89 15.63 6.23 -1.63
N GLU A 90 16.80 6.81 -1.95
CA GLU A 90 16.87 8.01 -2.80
C GLU A 90 16.23 7.79 -4.19
N ASN A 91 16.33 6.59 -4.74
CA ASN A 91 15.68 6.26 -6.01
C ASN A 91 14.15 6.33 -5.91
N ASP A 92 13.56 5.98 -4.77
CA ASP A 92 12.12 6.13 -4.55
C ASP A 92 11.71 7.61 -4.53
N HIS A 93 12.50 8.45 -3.87
CA HIS A 93 12.30 9.89 -3.85
C HIS A 93 12.39 10.48 -5.26
N GLN A 94 13.41 10.10 -6.01
CA GLN A 94 13.60 10.55 -7.39
C GLN A 94 12.44 10.10 -8.28
N ASN A 95 12.04 8.83 -8.19
CA ASN A 95 10.90 8.30 -8.93
C ASN A 95 9.60 9.09 -8.64
N MET A 96 9.31 9.37 -7.37
CA MET A 96 8.12 10.14 -7.00
C MET A 96 8.19 11.59 -7.52
N ARG A 97 9.35 12.25 -7.45
CA ARG A 97 9.53 13.62 -7.96
C ARG A 97 9.30 13.70 -9.47
N GLU A 98 9.91 12.78 -10.22
CA GLU A 98 9.77 12.72 -11.68
C GLU A 98 8.31 12.47 -12.10
N GLU A 99 7.64 11.53 -11.44
CA GLU A 99 6.26 11.15 -11.76
C GLU A 99 5.24 12.23 -11.33
N LEU A 100 5.53 13.00 -10.27
CA LEU A 100 4.74 14.19 -9.92
C LEU A 100 4.94 15.30 -10.97
N ALA A 101 6.17 15.52 -11.40
CA ALA A 101 6.48 16.54 -12.41
C ALA A 101 5.86 16.21 -13.79
N SER A 102 5.83 14.93 -14.16
CA SER A 102 5.20 14.47 -15.40
C SER A 102 3.67 14.35 -15.30
N GLY A 103 3.11 14.34 -14.09
CA GLY A 103 1.68 14.17 -13.82
C GLY A 103 1.20 12.71 -13.83
N SER A 104 2.10 11.73 -14.04
CA SER A 104 1.81 10.30 -13.95
C SER A 104 1.50 9.85 -12.52
N LEU A 105 2.04 10.53 -11.51
CA LEU A 105 1.59 10.46 -10.12
C LEU A 105 0.80 11.73 -9.79
N LYS A 106 -0.44 11.56 -9.33
CA LYS A 106 -1.27 12.67 -8.89
C LYS A 106 -0.93 13.06 -7.46
N ILE A 107 -0.86 14.37 -7.19
CA ILE A 107 -0.57 14.87 -5.84
C ILE A 107 -1.64 14.42 -4.83
N GLU A 108 -2.87 14.20 -5.28
CA GLU A 108 -3.96 13.69 -4.46
C GLU A 108 -3.73 12.27 -3.98
N ASP A 109 -3.08 11.42 -4.78
CA ASP A 109 -2.75 10.05 -4.37
C ASP A 109 -1.66 10.08 -3.29
N LEU A 110 -0.63 10.92 -3.46
CA LEU A 110 0.40 11.11 -2.43
C LEU A 110 -0.18 11.70 -1.13
N LYS A 111 -1.00 12.75 -1.23
CA LYS A 111 -1.68 13.34 -0.05
C LYS A 111 -2.53 12.33 0.69
N ARG A 112 -3.20 11.43 -0.02
CA ARG A 112 -4.00 10.35 0.56
C ARG A 112 -3.14 9.37 1.36
N SER A 113 -1.99 8.98 0.83
CA SER A 113 -1.02 8.13 1.53
C SER A 113 -0.49 8.81 2.80
N VAL A 114 -0.09 10.09 2.70
CA VAL A 114 0.40 10.88 3.83
C VAL A 114 -0.67 11.03 4.92
N ALA A 115 -1.92 11.30 4.56
CA ALA A 115 -3.01 11.41 5.53
C ALA A 115 -3.15 10.14 6.38
N ARG A 116 -3.14 8.96 5.75
CA ARG A 116 -3.23 7.68 6.47
C ARG A 116 -2.02 7.38 7.34
N LEU A 117 -0.83 7.76 6.88
CA LEU A 117 0.38 7.67 7.68
C LEU A 117 0.27 8.52 8.94
N VAL A 118 -0.15 9.77 8.80
CA VAL A 118 -0.38 10.69 9.93
C VAL A 118 -1.44 10.13 10.86
N ASP A 119 -2.59 9.68 10.34
CA ASP A 119 -3.67 9.09 11.14
C ASP A 119 -3.19 7.87 11.94
N CYS A 120 -2.35 7.02 11.34
CA CYS A 120 -1.74 5.87 12.01
C CYS A 120 -0.76 6.30 13.11
N VAL A 121 0.06 7.32 12.87
CA VAL A 121 1.01 7.86 13.87
C VAL A 121 0.27 8.49 15.05
N MET A 122 -0.79 9.25 14.78
CA MET A 122 -1.61 9.92 15.81
C MET A 122 -2.31 8.94 16.75
N GLN A 123 -2.61 7.74 16.27
CA GLN A 123 -3.21 6.66 17.07
C GLN A 123 -2.17 5.78 17.79
N SER A 124 -0.88 6.04 17.58
CA SER A 124 0.19 5.30 18.23
C SER A 124 0.59 5.93 19.57
N ASN A 125 1.21 5.11 20.43
CA ASN A 125 1.73 5.56 21.74
C ASN A 125 2.82 6.65 21.65
N PHE A 126 3.26 7.00 20.43
CA PHE A 126 4.14 8.15 20.22
C PHE A 126 3.46 9.46 20.63
N CYS A 127 2.18 9.63 20.29
CA CYS A 127 1.42 10.85 20.56
C CYS A 127 0.82 10.91 21.97
N GLU A 128 0.73 9.79 22.69
CA GLU A 128 0.29 9.76 24.09
C GLU A 128 1.34 10.29 25.08
N LYS A 129 2.58 10.47 24.64
CA LYS A 129 3.70 10.97 25.47
C LYS A 129 3.95 12.48 25.32
N GLY A 130 3.03 13.22 24.69
CA GLY A 130 3.12 14.67 24.45
C GLY A 130 2.37 15.51 25.46
#